data_AF-A0A7V5Y561-F1
#
_entry.id   AF-A0A7V5Y561-F1
#
_cell.length_a   1.000
_cell.length_b   1.000
_cell.length_c   1.000
_cell.angle_alpha   90.00
_cell.angle_beta   90.00
_cell.angle_gamma   90.00
#
_symmetry.space_group_name_H-M   'P 1'
#
loop_
_entity.id
_entity.type
_entity.pdbx_description
1 polymer ?
#
loop_
_entity_poly.entity_id
_entity_poly.type
_entity_poly.pdbx_seq_one_letter_code
_entity_poly.pdbx_strand_id
1 'polypeptide(L)'
;MWLMLVTGMVLSGSPVQALILAERGRAKCPILLQAGATAAERHAAEELRLHLQQITGAAFEIREADANALPPSAIVIGPGEIAKRLFPDVAWDALGSEQVIMRTQGRYLLLAGGRPRGTLYAVYRFLHTYCGVRWWTPWASTIPRRRTLRIPPLNVSEQPAFEYREPFWYHAFDGDWAARNYYNGHHARLDETRGGKIQYVGFVHTFYALVPPQEYFEKHPEWFSLINGKRQWERAQLCTSNPELRAFLVERVREWLKANPQASIISISQNDWTGACQCDACRAIDEREGTPAGSVLEMVNYIAERLEPEFPHVAFDTLAYWYTRRATKSLRPRPNVIVRLCSIECNFAQPLEHPSNEAFARDIRDWSRLTQRLYVWDYTTNFAHYIMPHPNWFSLGANVRFFHRHGVRGLFEQGAYQSHGAEMAELRAWVLAQLLWNPYQDDQKLIDEFLQGYYGKAARSIREYLNLMHDAAKDFYMGCFTAPDKAPYLRYEVLAKAEALWEQAERAVQNDPDLRWRVQIARLPVWYAWLVNWERLRQECEQAGAKWVMPLSRKELAQKWLQIATGDGPKGWSRITHVNEGGLTPEKFVETILNAN
;
A
#
# COMPACT_ATOMS: atom_id res chain seq x y z
N MET A 1 -52.21 30.86 -41.27
CA MET A 1 -50.94 30.61 -40.58
C MET A 1 -51.27 30.48 -39.09
N TRP A 2 -51.48 29.25 -38.62
CA TRP A 2 -51.92 28.95 -37.25
C TRP A 2 -50.70 28.88 -36.32
N LEU A 3 -50.63 29.74 -35.30
CA LEU A 3 -49.68 29.62 -34.20
C LEU A 3 -50.29 28.72 -33.11
N MET A 4 -49.69 27.56 -32.88
CA MET A 4 -49.92 26.76 -31.67
C MET A 4 -49.02 27.27 -30.55
N LEU A 5 -49.65 27.77 -29.48
CA LEU A 5 -49.00 28.02 -28.18
C LEU A 5 -48.89 26.68 -27.43
N VAL A 6 -47.67 26.20 -27.25
CA VAL A 6 -47.36 25.09 -26.33
C VAL A 6 -46.97 25.71 -24.98
N THR A 7 -47.87 25.60 -24.00
CA THR A 7 -47.60 25.92 -22.59
C THR A 7 -46.75 24.80 -21.98
N GLY A 8 -45.45 25.06 -21.83
CA GLY A 8 -44.55 24.20 -21.07
C GLY A 8 -44.85 24.29 -19.57
N MET A 9 -45.38 23.21 -18.99
CA MET A 9 -45.50 23.03 -17.55
C MET A 9 -44.10 22.86 -16.96
N VAL A 10 -43.57 23.90 -16.32
CA VAL A 10 -42.35 23.78 -15.50
C VAL A 10 -42.75 23.05 -14.23
N LEU A 11 -42.48 21.75 -14.17
CA LEU A 11 -42.51 20.99 -12.93
C LEU A 11 -41.41 21.55 -12.01
N SER A 12 -41.81 22.36 -11.05
CA SER A 12 -40.97 22.78 -9.93
C SER A 12 -40.62 21.55 -9.09
N GLY A 13 -39.48 20.91 -9.39
CA GLY A 13 -38.90 19.93 -8.50
C GLY A 13 -38.55 20.61 -7.17
N SER A 14 -39.15 20.14 -6.07
CA SER A 14 -38.80 20.59 -4.73
C SER A 14 -37.27 20.52 -4.55
N PRO A 15 -36.61 21.57 -4.02
CA PRO A 15 -35.17 21.54 -3.82
C PRO A 15 -34.81 20.36 -2.91
N VAL A 16 -33.96 19.46 -3.41
CA VAL A 16 -33.54 18.27 -2.67
C VAL A 16 -32.79 18.73 -1.41
N GLN A 17 -33.44 18.61 -0.25
CA GLN A 17 -32.97 19.21 0.99
C GLN A 17 -31.84 18.38 1.61
N ALA A 18 -30.76 19.05 2.05
CA ALA A 18 -29.66 18.40 2.75
C ALA A 18 -30.13 17.79 4.09
N LEU A 19 -29.63 16.59 4.40
CA LEU A 19 -29.89 15.91 5.68
C LEU A 19 -29.07 16.56 6.79
N ILE A 20 -29.71 16.93 7.90
CA ILE A 20 -29.03 17.53 9.05
C ILE A 20 -28.78 16.43 10.08
N LEU A 21 -27.52 16.02 10.26
CA LEU A 21 -27.14 15.00 11.24
C LEU A 21 -26.91 15.60 12.64
N ALA A 22 -26.35 16.80 12.69
CA ALA A 22 -26.19 17.58 13.91
C ALA A 22 -26.46 19.06 13.67
N GLU A 23 -26.98 19.74 14.68
CA GLU A 23 -27.21 21.18 14.64
C GLU A 23 -26.86 21.80 15.99
N ARG A 24 -26.03 22.84 15.98
CA ARG A 24 -25.58 23.55 17.19
C ARG A 24 -25.01 22.62 18.27
N GLY A 25 -24.39 21.50 17.88
CA GLY A 25 -23.80 20.50 18.77
C GLY A 25 -24.81 19.52 19.39
N ARG A 26 -26.00 19.37 18.80
CA ARG A 26 -26.99 18.35 19.18
C ARG A 26 -27.23 17.39 18.03
N ALA A 27 -27.24 16.10 18.31
CA ALA A 27 -27.54 15.07 17.33
C ALA A 27 -29.03 15.16 16.95
N LYS A 28 -29.33 14.95 15.67
CA LYS A 28 -30.70 15.05 15.14
C LYS A 28 -31.32 13.70 14.82
N CYS A 29 -30.51 12.66 14.80
CA CYS A 29 -30.95 11.30 14.52
C CYS A 29 -30.03 10.27 15.22
N PRO A 30 -30.54 9.08 15.56
CA PRO A 30 -29.72 7.98 16.04
C PRO A 30 -28.96 7.31 14.89
N ILE A 31 -27.98 6.50 15.26
CA ILE A 31 -27.32 5.52 14.41
C ILE A 31 -28.04 4.18 14.64
N LEU A 32 -28.62 3.60 13.60
CA LEU A 32 -29.31 2.32 13.63
C LEU A 32 -28.39 1.21 13.14
N LEU A 33 -28.09 0.28 14.04
CA LEU A 33 -27.35 -0.94 13.75
C LEU A 33 -28.34 -2.05 13.42
N GLN A 34 -28.12 -2.76 12.31
CA GLN A 34 -28.99 -3.87 11.91
C GLN A 34 -28.90 -5.05 12.89
N ALA A 35 -30.02 -5.77 13.05
CA ALA A 35 -30.01 -7.07 13.74
C ALA A 35 -29.04 -8.03 13.03
N GLY A 36 -28.26 -8.79 13.80
CA GLY A 36 -27.25 -9.70 13.25
C GLY A 36 -26.00 -9.00 12.68
N ALA A 37 -25.75 -7.74 13.05
CA ALA A 37 -24.54 -7.02 12.64
C ALA A 37 -23.25 -7.75 13.07
N THR A 38 -22.29 -7.84 12.14
CA THR A 38 -20.97 -8.44 12.37
C THR A 38 -20.12 -7.61 13.33
N ALA A 39 -18.98 -8.16 13.78
CA ALA A 39 -18.01 -7.42 14.58
C ALA A 39 -17.53 -6.13 13.88
N ALA A 40 -17.27 -6.21 12.56
CA ALA A 40 -16.87 -5.06 11.76
C ALA A 40 -17.98 -4.01 11.61
N GLU A 41 -19.24 -4.43 11.47
CA GLU A 41 -20.39 -3.50 11.36
C GLU A 41 -20.66 -2.78 12.69
N ARG A 42 -20.49 -3.47 13.83
CA ARG A 42 -20.54 -2.86 15.18
C ARG A 42 -19.41 -1.87 15.37
N HIS A 43 -18.20 -2.24 15.00
CA HIS A 43 -17.04 -1.35 15.06
C HIS A 43 -17.23 -0.12 14.17
N ALA A 44 -17.80 -0.28 12.97
CA ALA A 44 -18.12 0.82 12.07
C ALA A 44 -19.10 1.83 12.69
N ALA A 45 -20.16 1.34 13.35
CA ALA A 45 -21.11 2.22 14.04
C ALA A 45 -20.44 3.01 15.17
N GLU A 46 -19.53 2.39 15.91
CA GLU A 46 -18.78 3.03 16.99
C GLU A 46 -17.75 4.04 16.47
N GLU A 47 -16.99 3.71 15.42
CA GLU A 47 -16.09 4.64 14.75
C GLU A 47 -16.86 5.86 14.24
N LEU A 48 -18.03 5.66 13.64
CA LEU A 48 -18.88 6.77 13.20
C LEU A 48 -19.32 7.64 14.40
N ARG A 49 -19.82 7.01 15.48
CA ARG A 49 -20.28 7.72 16.68
C ARG A 49 -19.18 8.58 17.28
N LEU A 50 -17.99 8.01 17.46
CA LEU A 50 -16.81 8.67 18.04
C LEU A 50 -16.39 9.87 17.18
N HIS A 51 -16.23 9.69 15.88
CA HIS A 51 -15.78 10.76 15.00
C HIS A 51 -16.84 11.85 14.84
N LEU A 52 -18.13 11.50 14.72
CA LEU A 52 -19.20 12.50 14.68
C LEU A 52 -19.25 13.32 15.98
N GLN A 53 -19.00 12.71 17.14
CA GLN A 53 -18.90 13.43 18.41
C GLN A 53 -17.70 14.38 18.41
N GLN A 54 -16.53 13.94 17.95
CA GLN A 54 -15.35 14.80 17.85
C GLN A 54 -15.55 15.97 16.87
N ILE A 55 -16.25 15.72 15.75
CA ILE A 55 -16.54 16.73 14.74
C ILE A 55 -17.54 17.76 15.27
N THR A 56 -18.66 17.30 15.84
CA THR A 56 -19.83 18.13 16.07
C THR A 56 -20.02 18.56 17.53
N GLY A 57 -19.39 17.85 18.46
CA GLY A 57 -19.66 17.92 19.89
C GLY A 57 -20.96 17.23 20.33
N ALA A 58 -21.74 16.69 19.39
CA ALA A 58 -23.01 16.03 19.70
C ALA A 58 -22.81 14.59 20.16
N ALA A 59 -23.58 14.15 21.15
CA ALA A 59 -23.69 12.75 21.51
C ALA A 59 -24.67 12.05 20.56
N PHE A 60 -24.15 11.19 19.69
CA PHE A 60 -24.95 10.30 18.85
C PHE A 60 -25.21 9.00 19.61
N GLU A 61 -26.46 8.53 19.55
CA GLU A 61 -26.88 7.27 20.17
C GLU A 61 -26.87 6.16 19.12
N ILE A 62 -26.28 5.01 19.46
CA ILE A 62 -26.41 3.79 18.66
C ILE A 62 -27.58 2.99 19.22
N ARG A 63 -28.52 2.61 18.35
CA ARG A 63 -29.67 1.77 18.69
C ARG A 63 -29.69 0.56 17.77
N GLU A 64 -30.13 -0.58 18.29
CA GLU A 64 -30.51 -1.70 17.44
C GLU A 64 -31.77 -1.33 16.65
N ALA A 65 -31.80 -1.73 15.38
CA ALA A 65 -32.88 -1.36 14.48
C ALA A 65 -34.12 -2.22 14.74
N ASP A 66 -35.27 -1.58 14.97
CA ASP A 66 -36.57 -2.22 15.13
C ASP A 66 -37.51 -1.82 13.98
N ALA A 67 -37.99 -2.82 13.22
CA ALA A 67 -38.91 -2.66 12.10
C ALA A 67 -40.26 -2.05 12.47
N ASN A 68 -40.68 -2.20 13.72
CA ASN A 68 -41.96 -1.71 14.22
C ASN A 68 -41.86 -0.31 14.85
N ALA A 69 -40.64 0.15 15.13
CA ALA A 69 -40.38 1.41 15.84
C ALA A 69 -39.31 2.27 15.16
N LEU A 70 -39.39 2.41 13.83
CA LEU A 70 -38.43 3.23 13.08
C LEU A 70 -38.51 4.72 13.48
N PRO A 71 -37.38 5.35 13.86
CA PRO A 71 -37.37 6.77 14.16
C PRO A 71 -37.61 7.60 12.89
N PRO A 72 -38.11 8.85 13.01
CA PRO A 72 -38.45 9.67 11.84
C PRO A 72 -37.27 10.04 10.92
N SER A 73 -36.03 9.84 11.39
CA SER A 73 -34.75 10.04 10.70
C SER A 73 -33.68 9.19 11.37
N ALA A 74 -32.72 8.66 10.61
CA ALA A 74 -31.62 7.84 11.15
C ALA A 74 -30.42 7.75 10.19
N ILE A 75 -29.26 7.40 10.74
CA ILE A 75 -28.14 6.85 9.98
C ILE A 75 -28.22 5.32 10.10
N VAL A 76 -28.37 4.60 8.99
CA VAL A 76 -28.50 3.14 8.94
C VAL A 76 -27.14 2.53 8.60
N ILE A 77 -26.64 1.63 9.45
CA ILE A 77 -25.34 0.99 9.30
C ILE A 77 -25.48 -0.47 8.89
N GLY A 78 -24.94 -0.79 7.71
CA GLY A 78 -24.83 -2.15 7.19
C GLY A 78 -26.07 -2.71 6.49
N PRO A 79 -25.93 -3.85 5.79
CA PRO A 79 -27.05 -4.57 5.19
C PRO A 79 -27.94 -5.21 6.27
N GLY A 80 -29.25 -5.22 6.04
CA GLY A 80 -30.23 -5.82 6.95
C GLY A 80 -31.67 -5.50 6.53
N GLU A 81 -32.64 -6.03 7.25
CA GLU A 81 -34.07 -5.87 6.93
C GLU A 81 -34.47 -4.40 6.75
N ILE A 82 -34.06 -3.54 7.67
CA ILE A 82 -34.38 -2.11 7.66
C ILE A 82 -33.70 -1.41 6.49
N ALA A 83 -32.43 -1.73 6.23
CA ALA A 83 -31.72 -1.20 5.07
C ALA A 83 -32.40 -1.60 3.76
N LYS A 84 -32.81 -2.88 3.62
CA LYS A 84 -33.54 -3.40 2.45
C LYS A 84 -34.89 -2.72 2.26
N ARG A 85 -35.63 -2.49 3.35
CA ARG A 85 -36.94 -1.81 3.32
C ARG A 85 -36.83 -0.33 2.97
N LEU A 86 -35.85 0.38 3.53
CA LEU A 86 -35.67 1.82 3.31
C LEU A 86 -34.97 2.13 1.99
N PHE A 87 -34.18 1.21 1.45
CA PHE A 87 -33.39 1.38 0.23
C PHE A 87 -33.53 0.15 -0.68
N PRO A 88 -34.72 -0.10 -1.25
CA PRO A 88 -35.01 -1.29 -2.06
C PRO A 88 -34.26 -1.33 -3.39
N ASP A 89 -33.82 -0.17 -3.90
CA ASP A 89 -33.11 -0.05 -5.18
C ASP A 89 -31.64 -0.49 -5.10
N VAL A 90 -31.12 -0.76 -3.90
CA VAL A 90 -29.76 -1.30 -3.74
C VAL A 90 -29.77 -2.79 -4.07
N ALA A 91 -28.87 -3.22 -4.95
CA ALA A 91 -28.70 -4.63 -5.31
C ALA A 91 -27.95 -5.41 -4.21
N TRP A 92 -28.59 -5.60 -3.07
CA TRP A 92 -27.99 -6.16 -1.85
C TRP A 92 -27.27 -7.49 -2.04
N ASP A 93 -27.85 -8.37 -2.85
CA ASP A 93 -27.33 -9.74 -3.04
C ASP A 93 -26.23 -9.81 -4.12
N ALA A 94 -25.91 -8.68 -4.76
CA ALA A 94 -24.86 -8.55 -5.78
C ALA A 94 -23.67 -7.69 -5.33
N LEU A 95 -23.61 -7.28 -4.06
CA LEU A 95 -22.53 -6.44 -3.55
C LEU A 95 -21.21 -7.22 -3.47
N GLY A 96 -20.16 -6.68 -4.08
CA GLY A 96 -18.79 -7.17 -3.87
C GLY A 96 -18.35 -7.02 -2.41
N SER A 97 -17.44 -7.87 -1.92
CA SER A 97 -17.06 -7.99 -0.51
C SER A 97 -16.55 -6.71 0.17
N GLU A 98 -16.09 -5.74 -0.61
CA GLU A 98 -15.62 -4.43 -0.17
C GLU A 98 -16.33 -3.27 -0.88
N GLN A 99 -17.43 -3.55 -1.60
CA GLN A 99 -18.24 -2.53 -2.23
C GLN A 99 -18.86 -1.62 -1.17
N VAL A 100 -18.80 -0.32 -1.39
CA VAL A 100 -19.31 0.74 -0.53
C VAL A 100 -20.57 1.33 -1.13
N ILE A 101 -21.61 1.44 -0.31
CA ILE A 101 -22.88 2.08 -0.62
C ILE A 101 -23.13 3.22 0.38
N MET A 102 -23.26 4.44 -0.14
CA MET A 102 -23.76 5.58 0.62
C MET A 102 -24.96 6.17 -0.11
N ARG A 103 -26.12 6.21 0.56
CA ARG A 103 -27.39 6.66 -0.02
C ARG A 103 -28.15 7.57 0.93
N THR A 104 -28.83 8.57 0.41
CA THR A 104 -29.85 9.30 1.18
C THR A 104 -31.23 9.04 0.59
N GLN A 105 -32.21 8.73 1.44
CA GLN A 105 -33.61 8.58 1.04
C GLN A 105 -34.51 9.21 2.10
N GLY A 106 -35.23 10.26 1.72
CA GLY A 106 -35.98 11.08 2.68
C GLY A 106 -35.05 11.62 3.78
N ARG A 107 -35.30 11.24 5.05
CA ARG A 107 -34.48 11.64 6.20
C ARG A 107 -33.55 10.54 6.72
N TYR A 108 -33.23 9.56 5.87
CA TYR A 108 -32.33 8.47 6.20
C TYR A 108 -31.04 8.57 5.41
N LEU A 109 -29.92 8.29 6.07
CA LEU A 109 -28.60 8.08 5.47
C LEU A 109 -28.23 6.61 5.62
N LEU A 110 -27.98 5.90 4.53
CA LEU A 110 -27.42 4.57 4.52
C LEU A 110 -25.90 4.63 4.39
N LEU A 111 -25.20 3.90 5.24
CA LEU A 111 -23.78 3.56 5.10
C LEU A 111 -23.65 2.04 5.22
N ALA A 112 -23.50 1.36 4.09
CA ALA A 112 -23.47 -0.09 4.03
C ALA A 112 -22.52 -0.58 2.94
N GLY A 113 -22.27 -1.88 2.90
CA GLY A 113 -21.47 -2.48 1.84
C GLY A 113 -21.47 -4.00 1.91
N GLY A 114 -20.75 -4.63 0.98
CA GLY A 114 -20.56 -6.08 1.04
C GLY A 114 -19.72 -6.49 2.24
N ARG A 115 -19.85 -7.75 2.66
CA ARG A 115 -19.10 -8.30 3.79
C ARG A 115 -17.77 -8.91 3.32
N PRO A 116 -16.69 -8.84 4.12
CA PRO A 116 -16.69 -8.42 5.54
C PRO A 116 -16.45 -6.92 5.79
N ARG A 117 -15.93 -6.14 4.82
CA ARG A 117 -15.38 -4.79 5.10
C ARG A 117 -16.16 -3.61 4.49
N GLY A 118 -17.04 -3.85 3.53
CA GLY A 118 -17.72 -2.78 2.78
C GLY A 118 -18.47 -1.78 3.67
N THR A 119 -19.17 -2.23 4.72
CA THR A 119 -19.85 -1.32 5.67
C THR A 119 -18.86 -0.45 6.46
N LEU A 120 -17.76 -1.04 6.94
CA LEU A 120 -16.71 -0.30 7.65
C LEU A 120 -16.07 0.75 6.75
N TYR A 121 -15.76 0.36 5.50
CA TYR A 121 -15.25 1.28 4.50
C TYR A 121 -16.27 2.35 4.09
N ALA A 122 -17.57 2.06 4.09
CA ALA A 122 -18.60 3.07 3.83
C ALA A 122 -18.60 4.16 4.92
N VAL A 123 -18.42 3.78 6.18
CA VAL A 123 -18.25 4.74 7.28
C VAL A 123 -16.99 5.57 7.11
N TYR A 124 -15.85 4.95 6.81
CA TYR A 124 -14.60 5.69 6.61
C TYR A 124 -14.63 6.60 5.39
N ARG A 125 -15.20 6.16 4.27
CA ARG A 125 -15.42 7.00 3.08
C ARG A 125 -16.36 8.16 3.39
N PHE A 126 -17.40 7.94 4.20
CA PHE A 126 -18.29 9.01 4.63
C PHE A 126 -17.56 10.06 5.47
N LEU A 127 -16.81 9.60 6.49
CA LEU A 127 -16.01 10.47 7.35
C LEU A 127 -14.94 11.24 6.56
N HIS A 128 -14.29 10.57 5.60
CA HIS A 128 -13.27 11.15 4.75
C HIS A 128 -13.85 12.21 3.80
N THR A 129 -14.83 11.82 2.99
CA THR A 129 -15.31 12.63 1.85
C THR A 129 -16.31 13.70 2.26
N TYR A 130 -17.20 13.42 3.23
CA TYR A 130 -18.28 14.34 3.60
C TYR A 130 -18.05 15.04 4.94
N CYS A 131 -17.29 14.43 5.85
CA CYS A 131 -16.95 15.06 7.13
C CYS A 131 -15.57 15.73 7.14
N GLY A 132 -14.68 15.39 6.19
CA GLY A 132 -13.34 15.97 6.06
C GLY A 132 -12.30 15.39 7.02
N VAL A 133 -12.51 14.17 7.52
CA VAL A 133 -11.55 13.49 8.40
C VAL A 133 -10.38 12.95 7.58
N ARG A 134 -9.17 13.04 8.14
CA ARG A 134 -7.95 12.45 7.57
C ARG A 134 -7.16 11.73 8.64
N TRP A 135 -6.69 10.53 8.34
CA TRP A 135 -5.80 9.75 9.20
C TRP A 135 -4.46 9.59 8.50
N TRP A 136 -3.55 10.54 8.75
CA TRP A 136 -2.27 10.62 8.06
C TRP A 136 -1.34 9.49 8.49
N THR A 137 -1.24 9.26 9.81
CA THR A 137 -0.42 8.22 10.44
C THR A 137 -1.14 7.72 11.71
N PRO A 138 -0.64 6.68 12.39
CA PRO A 138 -1.21 6.24 13.66
C PRO A 138 -1.23 7.32 14.76
N TRP A 139 -0.32 8.30 14.69
CA TRP A 139 -0.19 9.40 15.65
C TRP A 139 -0.75 10.74 15.16
N ALA A 140 -1.11 10.86 13.87
CA ALA A 140 -1.54 12.12 13.28
C ALA A 140 -2.85 11.99 12.51
N SER A 141 -3.83 12.80 12.89
CA SER A 141 -5.11 12.93 12.17
C SER A 141 -5.57 14.38 12.11
N THR A 142 -6.41 14.69 11.13
CA THR A 142 -7.15 15.94 11.04
C THR A 142 -8.63 15.65 11.19
N ILE A 143 -9.24 16.20 12.24
CA ILE A 143 -10.67 16.05 12.52
C ILE A 143 -11.30 17.45 12.58
N PRO A 144 -12.10 17.84 11.57
CA PRO A 144 -12.69 19.18 11.52
C PRO A 144 -13.68 19.40 12.67
N ARG A 145 -13.77 20.64 13.19
CA ARG A 145 -14.78 21.02 14.18
C ARG A 145 -15.92 21.79 13.53
N ARG A 146 -17.12 21.21 13.52
CA ARG A 146 -18.34 21.76 12.89
C ARG A 146 -19.57 21.40 13.71
N ARG A 147 -20.08 22.35 14.50
CA ARG A 147 -21.27 22.14 15.36
C ARG A 147 -22.57 21.82 14.61
N THR A 148 -22.63 22.17 13.33
CA THR A 148 -23.74 21.83 12.45
C THR A 148 -23.21 21.05 11.27
N LEU A 149 -23.70 19.82 11.10
CA LEU A 149 -23.29 18.90 10.04
C LEU A 149 -24.46 18.64 9.11
N ARG A 150 -24.34 19.13 7.87
CA ARG A 150 -25.31 18.95 6.80
C ARG A 150 -24.70 18.05 5.73
N ILE A 151 -25.44 17.03 5.33
CA ILE A 151 -25.03 16.05 4.33
C ILE A 151 -25.86 16.28 3.07
N PRO A 152 -25.22 16.47 1.91
CA PRO A 152 -25.95 16.59 0.66
C PRO A 152 -26.63 15.27 0.31
N PRO A 153 -27.60 15.26 -0.63
CA PRO A 153 -28.15 14.03 -1.15
C PRO A 153 -27.04 13.13 -1.71
N LEU A 154 -27.02 11.85 -1.32
CA LEU A 154 -25.99 10.89 -1.72
C LEU A 154 -26.58 9.78 -2.59
N ASN A 155 -25.86 9.45 -3.66
CA ASN A 155 -26.08 8.29 -4.52
C ASN A 155 -24.74 7.64 -4.92
N VAL A 156 -23.92 7.26 -3.92
CA VAL A 156 -22.56 6.71 -4.13
C VAL A 156 -22.51 5.18 -4.05
N SER A 157 -22.03 4.54 -5.12
CA SER A 157 -21.67 3.13 -5.16
C SER A 157 -20.23 3.03 -5.65
N GLU A 158 -19.32 2.58 -4.79
CA GLU A 158 -17.89 2.51 -5.07
C GLU A 158 -17.36 1.10 -4.82
N GLN A 159 -16.38 0.66 -5.61
CA GLN A 159 -15.62 -0.56 -5.36
C GLN A 159 -14.13 -0.23 -5.41
N PRO A 160 -13.28 -0.93 -4.63
CA PRO A 160 -11.84 -0.75 -4.72
C PRO A 160 -11.33 -1.19 -6.11
N ALA A 161 -10.34 -0.47 -6.63
CA ALA A 161 -9.72 -0.80 -7.91
C ALA A 161 -8.92 -2.12 -7.89
N PHE A 162 -8.33 -2.46 -6.74
CA PHE A 162 -7.54 -3.69 -6.55
C PHE A 162 -8.17 -4.55 -5.46
N GLU A 163 -8.18 -5.87 -5.62
CA GLU A 163 -8.69 -6.80 -4.60
C GLU A 163 -7.70 -6.96 -3.43
N TYR A 164 -6.39 -6.88 -3.71
CA TYR A 164 -5.32 -6.91 -2.73
C TYR A 164 -4.52 -5.61 -2.76
N ARG A 165 -4.41 -4.95 -1.61
CA ARG A 165 -3.79 -3.62 -1.48
C ARG A 165 -2.87 -3.63 -0.27
N GLU A 166 -1.58 -3.43 -0.49
CA GLU A 166 -0.60 -3.46 0.60
C GLU A 166 0.45 -2.36 0.45
N PRO A 167 0.18 -1.14 0.97
CA PRO A 167 1.22 -0.14 1.19
C PRO A 167 2.15 -0.63 2.32
N PHE A 168 3.23 -1.31 1.96
CA PHE A 168 4.05 -2.07 2.90
C PHE A 168 5.13 -1.20 3.55
N TRP A 169 4.68 -0.32 4.43
CA TRP A 169 5.51 0.59 5.24
C TRP A 169 5.30 0.30 6.72
N TYR A 170 6.36 0.37 7.54
CA TYR A 170 6.31 -0.10 8.93
C TYR A 170 5.13 0.45 9.76
N HIS A 171 4.89 1.76 9.71
CA HIS A 171 3.80 2.39 10.46
C HIS A 171 2.40 2.05 9.90
N ALA A 172 2.31 1.68 8.62
CA ALA A 172 1.06 1.29 7.97
C ALA A 172 0.55 -0.08 8.45
N PHE A 173 1.39 -0.87 9.14
CA PHE A 173 0.96 -2.13 9.75
C PHE A 173 0.08 -1.93 11.00
N ASP A 174 -0.06 -0.71 11.50
CA ASP A 174 -1.05 -0.39 12.52
C ASP A 174 -2.48 -0.73 12.03
N GLY A 175 -3.24 -1.44 12.86
CA GLY A 175 -4.55 -1.96 12.48
C GLY A 175 -5.58 -0.87 12.23
N ASP A 176 -5.62 0.15 13.09
CA ASP A 176 -6.58 1.25 12.95
C ASP A 176 -6.26 2.07 11.71
N TRP A 177 -4.99 2.43 11.50
CA TRP A 177 -4.56 3.16 10.32
C TRP A 177 -4.85 2.36 9.04
N ALA A 178 -4.55 1.06 9.03
CA ALA A 178 -4.80 0.20 7.88
C ALA A 178 -6.30 0.16 7.51
N ALA A 179 -7.17 -0.06 8.50
CA ALA A 179 -8.62 -0.11 8.28
C ALA A 179 -9.15 1.24 7.77
N ARG A 180 -8.72 2.34 8.39
CA ARG A 180 -9.13 3.71 8.05
C ARG A 180 -8.66 4.18 6.67
N ASN A 181 -7.58 3.58 6.15
CA ASN A 181 -7.01 3.88 4.84
C ASN A 181 -7.15 2.72 3.83
N TYR A 182 -8.10 1.81 4.04
CA TYR A 182 -8.47 0.77 3.07
C TYR A 182 -7.35 -0.24 2.71
N TYR A 183 -6.32 -0.36 3.55
CA TYR A 183 -5.28 -1.39 3.45
C TYR A 183 -5.88 -2.72 3.94
N ASN A 184 -5.82 -3.78 3.12
CA ASN A 184 -6.34 -5.12 3.45
C ASN A 184 -5.34 -6.27 3.27
N GLY A 185 -4.07 -5.97 2.98
CA GLY A 185 -3.05 -6.96 2.67
C GLY A 185 -2.57 -7.79 3.87
N HIS A 186 -1.63 -8.69 3.59
CA HIS A 186 -1.24 -9.80 4.46
C HIS A 186 -0.62 -9.36 5.78
N HIS A 187 0.19 -8.31 5.79
CA HIS A 187 0.96 -7.92 6.97
C HIS A 187 0.29 -6.85 7.83
N ALA A 188 -0.86 -6.32 7.41
CA ALA A 188 -1.65 -5.43 8.26
C ALA A 188 -2.07 -6.15 9.55
N ARG A 189 -2.05 -5.45 10.69
CA ARG A 189 -2.56 -5.94 11.97
C ARG A 189 -4.09 -5.76 12.05
N LEU A 190 -4.79 -6.35 11.08
CA LEU A 190 -6.25 -6.37 11.01
C LEU A 190 -6.80 -7.64 11.64
N ASP A 191 -7.78 -7.47 12.52
CA ASP A 191 -8.58 -8.53 13.11
C ASP A 191 -10.01 -8.49 12.56
N GLU A 192 -10.88 -9.39 13.03
CA GLU A 192 -12.28 -9.47 12.59
C GLU A 192 -13.06 -8.17 12.86
N THR A 193 -12.75 -7.45 13.94
CA THR A 193 -13.41 -6.17 14.27
C THR A 193 -13.07 -5.07 13.28
N ARG A 194 -11.90 -5.16 12.64
CA ARG A 194 -11.48 -4.28 11.53
C ARG A 194 -11.75 -4.91 10.16
N GLY A 195 -12.59 -5.95 10.14
CA GLY A 195 -13.04 -6.66 8.96
C GLY A 195 -12.02 -7.61 8.33
N GLY A 196 -10.91 -7.91 9.00
CA GLY A 196 -9.92 -8.90 8.56
C GLY A 196 -9.04 -8.48 7.39
N LYS A 197 -8.32 -9.44 6.82
CA LYS A 197 -7.32 -9.22 5.75
C LYS A 197 -7.26 -10.38 4.76
N ILE A 198 -6.58 -10.17 3.65
CA ILE A 198 -6.16 -11.26 2.76
C ILE A 198 -5.04 -12.03 3.46
N GLN A 199 -5.21 -13.34 3.61
CA GLN A 199 -4.27 -14.18 4.34
C GLN A 199 -3.54 -15.11 3.37
N TYR A 200 -2.21 -15.00 3.40
CA TYR A 200 -1.30 -15.91 2.74
C TYR A 200 -0.90 -17.06 3.67
N VAL A 201 -0.67 -18.23 3.09
CA VAL A 201 0.13 -19.31 3.70
C VAL A 201 1.49 -19.34 2.99
N GLY A 202 2.55 -19.30 3.80
CA GLY A 202 3.85 -18.80 3.33
C GLY A 202 3.75 -17.34 2.88
N PHE A 203 4.82 -16.79 2.32
CA PHE A 203 4.77 -15.52 1.58
C PHE A 203 6.07 -15.43 0.78
N VAL A 204 5.99 -15.77 -0.51
CA VAL A 204 7.10 -15.86 -1.48
C VAL A 204 8.26 -16.78 -1.06
N HIS A 205 9.14 -17.11 -2.02
CA HIS A 205 10.35 -17.91 -1.79
C HIS A 205 10.12 -19.23 -1.01
N THR A 206 9.01 -19.90 -1.31
CA THR A 206 8.49 -21.01 -0.49
C THR A 206 9.00 -22.39 -0.88
N PHE A 207 9.71 -22.56 -2.01
CA PHE A 207 10.18 -23.86 -2.48
C PHE A 207 10.91 -24.67 -1.39
N TYR A 208 11.87 -24.08 -0.68
CA TYR A 208 12.60 -24.81 0.38
C TYR A 208 11.90 -24.84 1.73
N ALA A 209 10.86 -24.01 1.95
CA ALA A 209 9.98 -24.18 3.09
C ALA A 209 9.02 -25.38 2.89
N LEU A 210 8.56 -25.59 1.65
CA LEU A 210 7.74 -26.74 1.26
C LEU A 210 8.59 -28.03 1.20
N VAL A 211 9.82 -27.93 0.67
CA VAL A 211 10.73 -29.06 0.44
C VAL A 211 12.13 -28.74 1.00
N PRO A 212 12.34 -28.82 2.32
CA PRO A 212 13.63 -28.55 2.95
C PRO A 212 14.76 -29.43 2.38
N PRO A 213 15.81 -28.86 1.78
CA PRO A 213 16.91 -29.64 1.22
C PRO A 213 17.60 -30.55 2.25
N GLN A 214 17.69 -30.11 3.50
CA GLN A 214 18.31 -30.84 4.59
C GLN A 214 17.58 -32.17 4.90
N GLU A 215 16.30 -32.28 4.56
CA GLU A 215 15.50 -33.47 4.81
C GLU A 215 15.39 -34.37 3.57
N TYR A 216 15.29 -33.76 2.38
CA TYR A 216 14.93 -34.47 1.15
C TYR A 216 16.07 -34.64 0.15
N PHE A 217 17.13 -33.83 0.16
CA PHE A 217 18.14 -33.86 -0.91
C PHE A 217 18.92 -35.18 -0.98
N GLU A 218 19.28 -35.78 0.17
CA GLU A 218 20.00 -37.05 0.20
C GLU A 218 19.15 -38.21 -0.32
N LYS A 219 17.84 -38.19 -0.03
CA LYS A 219 16.89 -39.25 -0.39
C LYS A 219 16.35 -39.10 -1.82
N HIS A 220 16.17 -37.85 -2.25
CA HIS A 220 15.54 -37.46 -3.49
C HIS A 220 16.34 -36.35 -4.21
N PRO A 221 17.62 -36.58 -4.57
CA PRO A 221 18.43 -35.58 -5.25
C PRO A 221 17.81 -35.13 -6.58
N GLU A 222 17.00 -35.97 -7.23
CA GLU A 222 16.26 -35.69 -8.46
C GLU A 222 15.11 -34.67 -8.31
N TRP A 223 14.70 -34.36 -7.07
CA TRP A 223 13.73 -33.29 -6.78
C TRP A 223 14.37 -31.89 -6.84
N PHE A 224 15.70 -31.82 -6.85
CA PHE A 224 16.44 -30.57 -6.86
C PHE A 224 17.07 -30.31 -8.23
N SER A 225 17.45 -29.06 -8.48
CA SER A 225 17.92 -28.64 -9.80
C SER A 225 19.14 -29.43 -10.26
N LEU A 226 19.09 -29.90 -11.52
CA LEU A 226 20.29 -30.31 -12.26
C LEU A 226 20.94 -29.04 -12.81
N ILE A 227 22.18 -28.77 -12.44
CA ILE A 227 22.94 -27.62 -12.94
C ILE A 227 24.31 -28.14 -13.38
N ASN A 228 24.67 -27.93 -14.65
CA ASN A 228 25.92 -28.39 -15.24
C ASN A 228 26.19 -29.89 -14.99
N GLY A 229 25.15 -30.72 -15.12
CA GLY A 229 25.23 -32.17 -14.92
C GLY A 229 25.22 -32.65 -13.46
N LYS A 230 25.15 -31.75 -12.47
CA LYS A 230 25.12 -32.10 -11.03
C LYS A 230 23.81 -31.68 -10.37
N ARG A 231 23.19 -32.60 -9.61
CA ARG A 231 22.06 -32.26 -8.72
C ARG A 231 22.59 -31.47 -7.53
N GLN A 232 22.00 -30.32 -7.23
CA GLN A 232 22.39 -29.49 -6.09
C GLN A 232 21.24 -28.61 -5.62
N TRP A 233 21.35 -28.14 -4.37
CA TRP A 233 20.34 -27.28 -3.74
C TRP A 233 20.89 -25.92 -3.28
N GLU A 234 22.22 -25.78 -3.15
CA GLU A 234 22.86 -24.49 -2.82
C GLU A 234 22.68 -23.49 -3.96
N ARG A 235 22.06 -22.34 -3.66
CA ARG A 235 21.73 -21.29 -4.67
C ARG A 235 21.03 -21.87 -5.91
N ALA A 236 20.18 -22.86 -5.72
CA ALA A 236 19.48 -23.60 -6.77
C ALA A 236 17.99 -23.77 -6.48
N GLN A 237 17.23 -24.21 -7.47
CA GLN A 237 15.77 -24.34 -7.36
C GLN A 237 15.35 -25.81 -7.22
N LEU A 238 14.04 -26.06 -7.21
CA LEU A 238 13.49 -27.41 -7.37
C LEU A 238 13.44 -27.84 -8.85
N CYS A 239 13.48 -29.14 -9.10
CA CYS A 239 13.22 -29.75 -10.39
C CYS A 239 11.71 -29.80 -10.65
N THR A 240 11.13 -28.68 -11.08
CA THR A 240 9.67 -28.47 -11.18
C THR A 240 8.97 -29.37 -12.20
N SER A 241 9.69 -30.15 -13.02
CA SER A 241 9.13 -31.16 -13.93
C SER A 241 9.12 -32.59 -13.36
N ASN A 242 9.70 -32.84 -12.18
CA ASN A 242 9.73 -34.18 -11.60
C ASN A 242 8.32 -34.60 -11.12
N PRO A 243 7.76 -35.74 -11.59
CA PRO A 243 6.40 -36.14 -11.26
C PRO A 243 6.19 -36.53 -9.79
N GLU A 244 7.19 -37.15 -9.16
CA GLU A 244 7.13 -37.53 -7.74
C GLU A 244 7.16 -36.29 -6.85
N LEU A 245 8.03 -35.32 -7.16
CA LEU A 245 8.03 -34.03 -6.48
C LEU A 245 6.69 -33.30 -6.62
N ARG A 246 6.11 -33.28 -7.83
CA ARG A 246 4.80 -32.64 -8.07
C ARG A 246 3.71 -33.29 -7.22
N ALA A 247 3.69 -34.62 -7.12
CA ALA A 247 2.76 -35.34 -6.26
C ALA A 247 2.98 -35.02 -4.77
N PHE A 248 4.25 -35.01 -4.33
CA PHE A 248 4.61 -34.63 -2.96
C PHE A 248 4.16 -33.20 -2.61
N LEU A 249 4.37 -32.24 -3.51
CA LEU A 249 3.97 -30.85 -3.31
C LEU A 249 2.44 -30.68 -3.20
N VAL A 250 1.65 -31.47 -3.92
CA VAL A 250 0.18 -31.47 -3.75
C VAL A 250 -0.20 -31.83 -2.32
N GLU A 251 0.39 -32.89 -1.76
CA GLU A 251 0.14 -33.29 -0.37
C GLU A 251 0.62 -32.23 0.63
N ARG A 252 1.86 -31.71 0.45
CA ARG A 252 2.41 -30.69 1.35
C ARG A 252 1.61 -29.39 1.34
N VAL A 253 1.14 -28.96 0.17
CA VAL A 253 0.26 -27.79 0.04
C VAL A 253 -1.11 -28.05 0.67
N ARG A 254 -1.69 -29.25 0.48
CA ARG A 254 -2.93 -29.64 1.15
C ARG A 254 -2.79 -29.57 2.68
N GLU A 255 -1.70 -30.08 3.24
CA GLU A 255 -1.41 -30.02 4.68
C GLU A 255 -1.35 -28.57 5.18
N TRP A 256 -0.62 -27.71 4.47
CA TRP A 256 -0.51 -26.28 4.80
C TRP A 256 -1.85 -25.56 4.76
N LEU A 257 -2.71 -25.85 3.78
CA LEU A 257 -4.05 -25.26 3.69
C LEU A 257 -4.99 -25.78 4.78
N LYS A 258 -4.96 -27.09 5.11
CA LYS A 258 -5.74 -27.65 6.22
C LYS A 258 -5.35 -27.04 7.57
N ALA A 259 -4.07 -26.76 7.77
CA ALA A 259 -3.56 -26.09 8.97
C ALA A 259 -3.93 -24.59 9.03
N ASN A 260 -4.35 -23.99 7.91
CA ASN A 260 -4.63 -22.56 7.79
C ASN A 260 -5.97 -22.30 7.07
N PRO A 261 -7.12 -22.67 7.67
CA PRO A 261 -8.43 -22.64 7.00
C PRO A 261 -8.95 -21.24 6.66
N GLN A 262 -8.31 -20.18 7.16
CA GLN A 262 -8.66 -18.78 6.88
C GLN A 262 -7.86 -18.18 5.70
N ALA A 263 -6.93 -18.95 5.14
CA ALA A 263 -6.12 -18.53 4.02
C ALA A 263 -6.95 -18.37 2.76
N SER A 264 -6.71 -17.28 2.03
CA SER A 264 -7.27 -17.08 0.69
C SER A 264 -6.20 -17.25 -0.39
N ILE A 265 -4.92 -17.28 -0.03
CA ILE A 265 -3.81 -17.43 -0.96
C ILE A 265 -2.73 -18.34 -0.36
N ILE A 266 -2.09 -19.18 -1.17
CA ILE A 266 -0.85 -19.89 -0.81
C ILE A 266 0.24 -19.59 -1.83
N SER A 267 1.44 -19.31 -1.35
CA SER A 267 2.60 -19.10 -2.23
C SER A 267 3.33 -20.41 -2.52
N ILE A 268 3.55 -20.69 -3.81
CA ILE A 268 4.37 -21.79 -4.34
C ILE A 268 5.36 -21.15 -5.34
N SER A 269 6.49 -20.68 -4.82
CA SER A 269 7.38 -19.81 -5.59
C SER A 269 8.86 -20.11 -5.40
N GLN A 270 9.61 -19.82 -6.47
CA GLN A 270 11.06 -19.95 -6.53
C GLN A 270 11.74 -19.27 -5.35
N ASN A 271 12.85 -19.85 -4.89
CA ASN A 271 13.70 -19.24 -3.89
C ASN A 271 14.37 -17.96 -4.44
N ASP A 272 14.86 -17.08 -3.55
CA ASP A 272 15.46 -15.78 -3.89
C ASP A 272 16.90 -15.89 -4.42
N TRP A 273 17.07 -16.65 -5.50
CA TRP A 273 18.32 -16.84 -6.23
C TRP A 273 18.04 -17.43 -7.63
N THR A 274 19.09 -17.57 -8.45
CA THR A 274 19.00 -18.18 -9.79
C THR A 274 19.07 -19.72 -9.71
N GLY A 275 19.67 -20.39 -10.69
CA GLY A 275 19.86 -21.84 -10.65
C GLY A 275 18.60 -22.64 -10.97
N ALA A 276 17.91 -22.30 -12.05
CA ALA A 276 16.84 -23.11 -12.63
C ALA A 276 17.35 -24.52 -13.00
N CYS A 277 16.47 -25.52 -12.91
CA CYS A 277 16.80 -26.89 -13.27
C CYS A 277 17.02 -27.04 -14.79
N GLN A 278 18.16 -27.63 -15.18
CA GLN A 278 18.58 -27.82 -16.57
C GLN A 278 18.32 -29.24 -17.09
N CYS A 279 17.56 -30.06 -16.35
CA CYS A 279 17.21 -31.41 -16.80
C CYS A 279 16.39 -31.34 -18.10
N ASP A 280 16.42 -32.42 -18.89
CA ASP A 280 15.81 -32.44 -20.22
C ASP A 280 14.32 -32.09 -20.21
N ALA A 281 13.59 -32.49 -19.17
CA ALA A 281 12.17 -32.20 -19.01
C ALA A 281 11.88 -30.71 -18.71
N CYS A 282 12.58 -30.09 -17.75
CA CYS A 282 12.46 -28.65 -17.49
C CYS A 282 12.87 -27.85 -18.74
N ARG A 283 14.01 -28.20 -19.34
CA ARG A 283 14.55 -27.53 -20.52
C ARG A 283 13.57 -27.59 -21.70
N ALA A 284 12.96 -28.74 -21.96
CA ALA A 284 11.98 -28.88 -23.03
C ALA A 284 10.74 -27.97 -22.83
N ILE A 285 10.28 -27.80 -21.59
CA ILE A 285 9.17 -26.88 -21.28
C ILE A 285 9.61 -25.43 -21.50
N ASP A 286 10.77 -25.05 -20.96
CA ASP A 286 11.25 -23.68 -20.98
C ASP A 286 11.66 -23.22 -22.38
N GLU A 287 12.23 -24.09 -23.21
CA GLU A 287 12.52 -23.82 -24.63
C GLU A 287 11.23 -23.63 -25.43
N ARG A 288 10.21 -24.46 -25.18
CA ARG A 288 8.90 -24.35 -25.83
C ARG A 288 8.20 -23.03 -25.48
N GLU A 289 8.26 -22.61 -24.22
CA GLU A 289 7.64 -21.37 -23.74
C GLU A 289 8.55 -20.13 -23.89
N GLY A 290 9.83 -20.30 -24.21
CA GLY A 290 10.82 -19.23 -24.36
C GLY A 290 11.31 -18.59 -23.06
N THR A 291 10.99 -19.19 -21.91
CA THR A 291 11.27 -18.64 -20.57
C THR A 291 11.29 -19.74 -19.50
N PRO A 292 12.18 -19.66 -18.48
CA PRO A 292 12.16 -20.54 -17.30
C PRO A 292 10.87 -20.47 -16.47
N ALA A 293 10.01 -19.47 -16.71
CA ALA A 293 8.70 -19.42 -16.07
C ALA A 293 7.80 -20.58 -16.51
N GLY A 294 8.07 -21.22 -17.66
CA GLY A 294 7.28 -22.32 -18.20
C GLY A 294 7.19 -23.50 -17.24
N SER A 295 8.33 -24.05 -16.82
CA SER A 295 8.35 -25.24 -15.97
C SER A 295 7.78 -24.97 -14.57
N VAL A 296 7.98 -23.77 -14.04
CA VAL A 296 7.39 -23.31 -12.77
C VAL A 296 5.87 -23.21 -12.88
N LEU A 297 5.37 -22.54 -13.92
CA LEU A 297 3.93 -22.34 -14.11
C LEU A 297 3.20 -23.67 -14.36
N GLU A 298 3.79 -24.62 -15.09
CA GLU A 298 3.20 -25.95 -15.24
C GLU A 298 3.03 -26.67 -13.90
N MET A 299 4.04 -26.60 -13.02
CA MET A 299 3.97 -27.20 -11.69
C MET A 299 2.87 -26.56 -10.84
N VAL A 300 2.78 -25.23 -10.86
CA VAL A 300 1.78 -24.50 -10.07
C VAL A 300 0.37 -24.78 -10.59
N ASN A 301 0.17 -24.79 -11.92
CA ASN A 301 -1.09 -25.20 -12.54
C ASN A 301 -1.48 -26.63 -12.15
N TYR A 302 -0.52 -27.57 -12.14
CA TYR A 302 -0.74 -28.96 -11.74
C TYR A 302 -1.24 -29.09 -10.29
N ILE A 303 -0.64 -28.32 -9.38
CA ILE A 303 -1.03 -28.31 -7.96
C ILE A 303 -2.39 -27.65 -7.79
N ALA A 304 -2.60 -26.48 -8.39
CA ALA A 304 -3.84 -25.72 -8.30
C ALA A 304 -5.04 -26.50 -8.83
N GLU A 305 -4.88 -27.25 -9.93
CA GLU A 305 -5.94 -28.11 -10.48
C GLU A 305 -6.39 -29.21 -9.51
N ARG A 306 -5.45 -29.85 -8.82
CA ARG A 306 -5.75 -30.99 -7.94
C ARG A 306 -6.38 -30.56 -6.62
N LEU A 307 -6.10 -29.35 -6.18
CA LEU A 307 -6.56 -28.84 -4.89
C LEU A 307 -7.77 -27.91 -5.01
N GLU A 308 -8.11 -27.44 -6.21
CA GLU A 308 -9.32 -26.63 -6.46
C GLU A 308 -10.62 -27.27 -5.94
N PRO A 309 -10.88 -28.59 -6.10
CA PRO A 309 -12.11 -29.19 -5.56
C PRO A 309 -12.19 -29.16 -4.02
N GLU A 310 -11.05 -29.23 -3.33
CA GLU A 310 -10.97 -29.20 -1.86
C GLU A 310 -10.92 -27.77 -1.31
N PHE A 311 -10.31 -26.83 -2.05
CA PHE A 311 -10.06 -25.44 -1.64
C PHE A 311 -10.48 -24.42 -2.72
N PRO A 312 -11.76 -24.37 -3.12
CA PRO A 312 -12.23 -23.52 -4.22
C PRO A 312 -12.11 -22.02 -3.95
N HIS A 313 -11.90 -21.64 -2.69
CA HIS A 313 -11.73 -20.26 -2.26
C HIS A 313 -10.27 -19.78 -2.24
N VAL A 314 -9.30 -20.68 -2.50
CA VAL A 314 -7.86 -20.38 -2.41
C VAL A 314 -7.29 -20.08 -3.80
N ALA A 315 -6.46 -19.04 -3.87
CA ALA A 315 -5.60 -18.79 -5.03
C ALA A 315 -4.18 -19.32 -4.79
N PHE A 316 -3.53 -19.80 -5.86
CA PHE A 316 -2.18 -20.34 -5.84
C PHE A 316 -1.23 -19.32 -6.45
N ASP A 317 -0.40 -18.70 -5.63
CA ASP A 317 0.51 -17.61 -6.01
C ASP A 317 1.88 -18.13 -6.40
N THR A 318 2.45 -17.60 -7.48
CA THR A 318 3.84 -17.83 -7.86
C THR A 318 4.50 -16.56 -8.37
N LEU A 319 5.82 -16.53 -8.38
CA LEU A 319 6.61 -15.37 -8.79
C LEU A 319 6.91 -15.39 -10.29
N ALA A 320 6.80 -14.22 -10.91
CA ALA A 320 7.52 -13.85 -12.12
C ALA A 320 8.62 -12.85 -11.70
N TYR A 321 9.79 -13.37 -11.38
CA TYR A 321 10.87 -12.59 -10.74
C TYR A 321 12.23 -13.01 -11.29
N TRP A 322 13.09 -12.03 -11.61
CA TRP A 322 14.42 -12.26 -12.17
C TRP A 322 14.39 -13.23 -13.38
N TYR A 323 14.88 -14.47 -13.21
CA TYR A 323 15.02 -15.44 -14.29
C TYR A 323 13.68 -15.98 -14.82
N THR A 324 12.58 -15.81 -14.08
CA THR A 324 11.20 -16.16 -14.48
C THR A 324 10.34 -14.94 -14.80
N ARG A 325 10.93 -13.73 -14.87
CA ARG A 325 10.16 -12.48 -15.05
C ARG A 325 9.36 -12.45 -16.35
N ARG A 326 9.95 -12.93 -17.44
CA ARG A 326 9.33 -12.91 -18.77
C ARG A 326 8.16 -13.89 -18.86
N ALA A 327 7.07 -13.40 -19.44
CA ALA A 327 5.87 -14.18 -19.70
C ALA A 327 6.14 -15.40 -20.62
N THR A 328 5.38 -16.46 -20.39
CA THR A 328 5.36 -17.66 -21.23
C THR A 328 4.78 -17.37 -22.61
N LYS A 329 5.24 -18.08 -23.64
CA LYS A 329 4.76 -17.88 -25.02
C LYS A 329 3.29 -18.24 -25.18
N SER A 330 2.85 -19.37 -24.62
CA SER A 330 1.51 -19.91 -24.84
C SER A 330 0.86 -20.51 -23.61
N LEU A 331 1.67 -21.00 -22.65
CA LEU A 331 1.18 -21.52 -21.38
C LEU A 331 0.46 -20.42 -20.59
N ARG A 332 -0.77 -20.69 -20.16
CA ARG A 332 -1.59 -19.75 -19.39
C ARG A 332 -1.70 -20.18 -17.92
N PRO A 333 -1.66 -19.26 -16.96
CA PRO A 333 -2.06 -19.55 -15.59
C PRO A 333 -3.53 -19.99 -15.53
N ARG A 334 -3.85 -20.95 -14.67
CA ARG A 334 -5.26 -21.28 -14.36
C ARG A 334 -5.98 -20.07 -13.74
N PRO A 335 -7.33 -20.01 -13.78
CA PRO A 335 -8.09 -18.90 -13.18
C PRO A 335 -7.83 -18.69 -11.68
N ASN A 336 -7.49 -19.74 -10.95
CA ASN A 336 -7.13 -19.71 -9.53
C ASN A 336 -5.62 -19.55 -9.28
N VAL A 337 -4.80 -19.28 -10.31
CA VAL A 337 -3.35 -19.04 -10.17
C VAL A 337 -3.05 -17.55 -10.29
N ILE A 338 -2.35 -17.02 -9.29
CA ILE A 338 -1.82 -15.65 -9.27
C ILE A 338 -0.38 -15.70 -9.79
N VAL A 339 -0.08 -14.86 -10.79
CA VAL A 339 1.30 -14.53 -11.16
C VAL A 339 1.65 -13.21 -10.50
N ARG A 340 2.70 -13.19 -9.68
CA ARG A 340 3.21 -12.00 -9.03
C ARG A 340 4.47 -11.51 -9.72
N LEU A 341 4.33 -10.46 -10.52
CA LEU A 341 5.44 -9.85 -11.25
C LEU A 341 6.17 -8.82 -10.37
N CYS A 342 7.50 -8.85 -10.36
CA CYS A 342 8.31 -7.99 -9.49
C CYS A 342 9.08 -6.91 -10.27
N SER A 343 9.03 -5.66 -9.84
CA SER A 343 9.62 -4.51 -10.54
C SER A 343 11.05 -4.14 -10.12
N ILE A 344 11.73 -4.95 -9.29
CA ILE A 344 12.96 -4.56 -8.55
C ILE A 344 14.09 -3.96 -9.41
N GLU A 345 14.15 -4.34 -10.68
CA GLU A 345 15.18 -3.90 -11.62
C GLU A 345 14.90 -2.52 -12.22
N CYS A 346 13.72 -1.93 -12.02
CA CYS A 346 13.28 -0.71 -12.70
C CYS A 346 14.04 0.56 -12.25
N ASN A 347 13.95 1.59 -13.09
CA ASN A 347 14.27 2.97 -12.73
C ASN A 347 13.07 3.63 -12.04
N PHE A 348 13.19 3.88 -10.74
CA PHE A 348 12.14 4.48 -9.92
C PHE A 348 12.14 6.02 -9.92
N ALA A 349 13.12 6.68 -10.57
CA ALA A 349 13.07 8.12 -10.79
C ALA A 349 12.03 8.52 -11.85
N GLN A 350 11.56 7.54 -12.63
CA GLN A 350 10.64 7.72 -13.74
C GLN A 350 9.43 6.77 -13.63
N PRO A 351 8.28 7.13 -14.22
CA PRO A 351 7.15 6.20 -14.34
C PRO A 351 7.52 4.92 -15.07
N LEU A 352 6.79 3.83 -14.82
CA LEU A 352 7.05 2.53 -15.45
C LEU A 352 6.82 2.51 -16.97
N GLU A 353 6.09 3.50 -17.51
CA GLU A 353 5.93 3.66 -18.97
C GLU A 353 7.08 4.46 -19.63
N HIS A 354 8.02 5.00 -18.86
CA HIS A 354 9.18 5.69 -19.40
C HIS A 354 10.10 4.71 -20.15
N PRO A 355 10.81 5.13 -21.24
CA PRO A 355 11.69 4.25 -22.02
C PRO A 355 12.73 3.46 -21.21
N SER A 356 13.23 4.02 -20.10
CA SER A 356 14.16 3.30 -19.21
C SER A 356 13.57 2.05 -18.55
N ASN A 357 12.24 1.93 -18.53
CA ASN A 357 11.48 0.84 -17.92
C ASN A 357 10.77 -0.05 -18.97
N GLU A 358 11.04 0.14 -20.27
CA GLU A 358 10.30 -0.53 -21.36
C GLU A 358 10.34 -2.06 -21.27
N ALA A 359 11.44 -2.64 -20.79
CA ALA A 359 11.54 -4.09 -20.59
C ALA A 359 10.48 -4.60 -19.60
N PHE A 360 10.29 -3.92 -18.46
CA PHE A 360 9.30 -4.29 -17.47
C PHE A 360 7.87 -3.93 -17.91
N ALA A 361 7.69 -2.78 -18.57
CA ALA A 361 6.40 -2.39 -19.15
C ALA A 361 5.90 -3.44 -20.15
N ARG A 362 6.80 -4.03 -20.95
CA ARG A 362 6.49 -5.15 -21.83
C ARG A 362 6.08 -6.40 -21.05
N ASP A 363 6.81 -6.75 -20.00
CA ASP A 363 6.47 -7.92 -19.16
C ASP A 363 5.06 -7.80 -18.55
N ILE A 364 4.66 -6.61 -18.08
CA ILE A 364 3.27 -6.33 -17.63
C ILE A 364 2.26 -6.58 -18.76
N ARG A 365 2.50 -6.00 -19.95
CA ARG A 365 1.60 -6.13 -21.11
C ARG A 365 1.47 -7.59 -21.56
N ASP A 366 2.55 -8.34 -21.53
CA ASP A 366 2.57 -9.73 -21.97
C ASP A 366 1.87 -10.65 -20.96
N TRP A 367 2.14 -10.51 -19.66
CA TRP A 367 1.42 -11.26 -18.62
C TRP A 367 -0.07 -10.93 -18.58
N SER A 368 -0.43 -9.65 -18.77
CA SER A 368 -1.83 -9.19 -18.82
C SER A 368 -2.66 -9.89 -19.90
N ARG A 369 -2.05 -10.29 -21.02
CA ARG A 369 -2.72 -11.05 -22.08
C ARG A 369 -2.97 -12.52 -21.73
N LEU A 370 -2.23 -13.04 -20.75
CA LEU A 370 -2.24 -14.47 -20.40
C LEU A 370 -3.14 -14.79 -19.22
N THR A 371 -3.32 -13.86 -18.27
CA THR A 371 -4.10 -14.06 -17.04
C THR A 371 -5.00 -12.88 -16.71
N GLN A 372 -6.07 -13.16 -15.96
CA GLN A 372 -6.98 -12.16 -15.38
C GLN A 372 -6.68 -11.86 -13.90
N ARG A 373 -5.61 -12.49 -13.35
CA ARG A 373 -5.24 -12.39 -11.93
C ARG A 373 -3.76 -12.13 -11.75
N LEU A 374 -3.26 -11.12 -12.47
CA LEU A 374 -1.90 -10.61 -12.32
C LEU A 374 -1.80 -9.78 -11.04
N TYR A 375 -0.82 -10.09 -10.20
CA TYR A 375 -0.43 -9.28 -9.05
C TYR A 375 0.96 -8.68 -9.32
N VAL A 376 1.25 -7.56 -8.67
CA VAL A 376 2.58 -6.94 -8.74
C VAL A 376 3.17 -6.76 -7.36
N TRP A 377 4.46 -7.04 -7.27
CA TRP A 377 5.33 -6.58 -6.20
C TRP A 377 6.12 -5.39 -6.74
N ASP A 378 5.70 -4.18 -6.36
CA ASP A 378 6.38 -2.93 -6.68
C ASP A 378 7.28 -2.50 -5.52
N TYR A 379 8.33 -1.75 -5.80
CA TYR A 379 9.32 -1.34 -4.82
C TYR A 379 9.38 0.18 -4.73
N THR A 380 9.27 0.73 -3.52
CA THR A 380 9.08 2.17 -3.30
C THR A 380 10.12 2.80 -2.38
N THR A 381 11.21 2.07 -2.10
CA THR A 381 12.31 2.49 -1.21
C THR A 381 13.69 2.09 -1.74
N ASN A 382 14.75 2.54 -1.04
CA ASN A 382 16.11 2.05 -1.21
C ASN A 382 16.48 1.13 -0.03
N PHE A 383 16.64 -0.17 -0.28
CA PHE A 383 16.93 -1.17 0.77
C PHE A 383 18.34 -1.07 1.32
N ALA A 384 19.30 -0.59 0.52
CA ALA A 384 20.65 -0.32 0.99
C ALA A 384 20.70 0.88 1.95
N HIS A 385 19.73 1.80 1.86
CA HIS A 385 19.69 3.06 2.61
C HIS A 385 18.25 3.58 2.83
N TYR A 386 17.50 3.01 3.78
CA TYR A 386 16.11 3.42 4.06
C TYR A 386 15.94 4.91 4.39
N ILE A 387 16.94 5.52 5.01
CA ILE A 387 16.91 6.93 5.42
C ILE A 387 17.29 7.87 4.27
N MET A 388 17.95 7.38 3.21
CA MET A 388 18.46 8.25 2.16
C MET A 388 17.32 8.80 1.27
N PRO A 389 17.41 10.06 0.79
CA PRO A 389 16.49 10.58 -0.21
C PRO A 389 16.30 9.63 -1.40
N HIS A 390 15.05 9.32 -1.72
CA HIS A 390 14.69 8.43 -2.82
C HIS A 390 13.50 9.02 -3.62
N PRO A 391 13.72 10.04 -4.46
CA PRO A 391 12.68 10.89 -5.06
C PRO A 391 11.80 10.20 -6.14
N ASN A 392 11.05 9.18 -5.76
CA ASN A 392 10.10 8.43 -6.61
C ASN A 392 8.63 8.85 -6.38
N TRP A 393 8.36 9.86 -5.54
CA TRP A 393 7.01 10.22 -5.08
C TRP A 393 6.05 10.55 -6.23
N PHE A 394 6.55 11.24 -7.27
CA PHE A 394 5.74 11.66 -8.42
C PHE A 394 5.53 10.56 -9.47
N SER A 395 6.18 9.40 -9.32
CA SER A 395 5.98 8.25 -10.20
C SER A 395 4.87 7.33 -9.68
N LEU A 396 4.56 7.35 -8.38
CA LEU A 396 3.62 6.43 -7.73
C LEU A 396 2.23 6.42 -8.41
N GLY A 397 1.65 7.60 -8.63
CA GLY A 397 0.35 7.72 -9.30
C GLY A 397 0.33 7.13 -10.71
N ALA A 398 1.35 7.43 -11.51
CA ALA A 398 1.47 6.91 -12.87
C ALA A 398 1.65 5.38 -12.88
N ASN A 399 2.44 4.83 -11.96
CA ASN A 399 2.68 3.40 -11.82
C ASN A 399 1.40 2.64 -11.45
N VAL A 400 0.69 3.09 -10.41
CA VAL A 400 -0.56 2.44 -9.97
C VAL A 400 -1.62 2.48 -11.07
N ARG A 401 -1.75 3.60 -11.81
CA ARG A 401 -2.64 3.69 -12.98
C ARG A 401 -2.23 2.73 -14.09
N PHE A 402 -0.94 2.64 -14.40
CA PHE A 402 -0.41 1.72 -15.40
C PHE A 402 -0.78 0.27 -15.06
N PHE A 403 -0.55 -0.15 -13.81
CA PHE A 403 -0.94 -1.48 -13.34
C PHE A 403 -2.43 -1.75 -13.52
N HIS A 404 -3.30 -0.84 -13.05
CA HIS A 404 -4.74 -1.02 -13.17
C HIS A 404 -5.21 -1.09 -14.64
N ARG A 405 -4.69 -0.24 -15.53
CA ARG A 405 -5.02 -0.28 -16.97
C ARG A 405 -4.63 -1.60 -17.65
N HIS A 406 -3.64 -2.29 -17.12
CA HIS A 406 -3.20 -3.60 -17.61
C HIS A 406 -3.75 -4.78 -16.80
N GLY A 407 -4.88 -4.60 -16.10
CA GLY A 407 -5.62 -5.69 -15.48
C GLY A 407 -4.94 -6.30 -14.25
N VAL A 408 -3.96 -5.60 -13.64
CA VAL A 408 -3.41 -5.99 -12.34
C VAL A 408 -4.51 -5.90 -11.29
N ARG A 409 -4.66 -6.96 -10.50
CA ARG A 409 -5.71 -7.09 -9.47
C ARG A 409 -5.19 -6.93 -8.05
N GLY A 410 -3.90 -7.12 -7.81
CA GLY A 410 -3.29 -6.98 -6.49
C GLY A 410 -1.95 -6.25 -6.54
N LEU A 411 -1.73 -5.33 -5.60
CA LEU A 411 -0.50 -4.55 -5.47
C LEU A 411 0.11 -4.68 -4.07
N PHE A 412 1.37 -5.10 -4.04
CA PHE A 412 2.26 -5.03 -2.89
C PHE A 412 3.31 -3.95 -3.15
N GLU A 413 3.23 -2.83 -2.43
CA GLU A 413 4.09 -1.66 -2.61
C GLU A 413 5.15 -1.65 -1.51
N GLN A 414 6.27 -2.35 -1.75
CA GLN A 414 7.30 -2.59 -0.74
C GLN A 414 8.07 -1.32 -0.39
N GLY A 415 7.86 -0.85 0.83
CA GLY A 415 8.62 0.23 1.44
C GLY A 415 9.60 -0.27 2.49
N ALA A 416 10.08 0.65 3.33
CA ALA A 416 10.85 0.30 4.51
C ALA A 416 9.92 -0.27 5.58
N TYR A 417 10.11 -1.55 5.92
CA TYR A 417 9.15 -2.34 6.68
C TYR A 417 9.64 -2.78 8.06
N GLN A 418 10.86 -2.41 8.46
CA GLN A 418 11.47 -2.86 9.72
C GLN A 418 11.50 -1.76 10.79
N SER A 419 11.30 -0.48 10.41
CA SER A 419 11.45 0.65 11.34
C SER A 419 10.72 1.90 10.87
N HIS A 420 10.51 2.83 11.80
CA HIS A 420 10.10 4.21 11.50
C HIS A 420 11.28 5.06 10.98
N GLY A 421 10.97 6.25 10.48
CA GLY A 421 11.96 7.27 10.11
C GLY A 421 12.64 7.06 8.76
N ALA A 422 12.21 6.04 8.00
CA ALA A 422 12.54 5.94 6.59
C ALA A 422 12.05 7.17 5.84
N GLU A 423 12.79 7.52 4.79
CA GLU A 423 12.59 8.76 4.07
C GLU A 423 11.15 8.88 3.53
N MET A 424 10.44 9.96 3.86
CA MET A 424 9.07 10.26 3.43
C MET A 424 8.10 9.05 3.48
N ALA A 425 8.28 8.16 4.46
CA ALA A 425 7.51 6.93 4.58
C ALA A 425 6.02 7.20 4.77
N GLU A 426 5.68 8.16 5.64
CA GLU A 426 4.31 8.55 5.99
C GLU A 426 3.55 9.06 4.76
N LEU A 427 4.21 9.88 3.94
CA LEU A 427 3.65 10.39 2.70
C LEU A 427 3.37 9.26 1.72
N ARG A 428 4.35 8.38 1.49
CA ARG A 428 4.18 7.27 0.53
C ARG A 428 3.09 6.32 0.96
N ALA A 429 3.07 5.91 2.23
CA ALA A 429 2.06 5.00 2.74
C ALA A 429 0.65 5.57 2.56
N TRP A 430 0.44 6.84 2.94
CA TRP A 430 -0.88 7.47 2.82
C TRP A 430 -1.31 7.67 1.36
N VAL A 431 -0.43 8.21 0.51
CA VAL A 431 -0.72 8.44 -0.92
C VAL A 431 -1.01 7.12 -1.63
N LEU A 432 -0.19 6.08 -1.40
CA LEU A 432 -0.43 4.75 -1.96
C LEU A 432 -1.76 4.19 -1.48
N ALA A 433 -2.09 4.29 -0.18
CA ALA A 433 -3.36 3.80 0.33
C ALA A 433 -4.58 4.45 -0.39
N GLN A 434 -4.51 5.75 -0.69
CA GLN A 434 -5.54 6.42 -1.50
C GLN A 434 -5.57 5.91 -2.95
N LEU A 435 -4.42 5.83 -3.61
CA LEU A 435 -4.31 5.41 -5.02
C LEU A 435 -4.70 3.93 -5.22
N LEU A 436 -4.40 3.07 -4.26
CA LEU A 436 -4.79 1.66 -4.27
C LEU A 436 -6.31 1.48 -4.09
N TRP A 437 -7.02 2.44 -3.49
CA TRP A 437 -8.48 2.44 -3.53
C TRP A 437 -8.98 2.92 -4.89
N ASN A 438 -8.49 4.09 -5.35
CA ASN A 438 -8.84 4.67 -6.63
C ASN A 438 -7.60 5.27 -7.32
N PRO A 439 -7.08 4.63 -8.38
CA PRO A 439 -5.83 5.03 -9.03
C PRO A 439 -5.96 6.28 -9.89
N TYR A 440 -7.17 6.66 -10.26
CA TYR A 440 -7.44 7.82 -11.12
C TYR A 440 -7.63 9.12 -10.33
N GLN A 441 -7.33 9.11 -9.04
CA GLN A 441 -7.17 10.33 -8.27
C GLN A 441 -5.97 11.13 -8.77
N ASP A 442 -6.03 12.44 -8.55
CA ASP A 442 -4.95 13.37 -8.84
C ASP A 442 -3.85 13.20 -7.78
N ASP A 443 -2.79 12.45 -8.12
CA ASP A 443 -1.69 12.13 -7.20
C ASP A 443 -0.94 13.37 -6.71
N GLN A 444 -0.85 14.41 -7.54
CA GLN A 444 -0.21 15.67 -7.14
C GLN A 444 -1.03 16.38 -6.07
N LYS A 445 -2.36 16.38 -6.19
CA LYS A 445 -3.25 16.92 -5.15
C LYS A 445 -3.22 16.10 -3.87
N LEU A 446 -3.11 14.77 -3.95
CA LEU A 446 -2.95 13.92 -2.78
C LEU A 446 -1.66 14.25 -2.03
N ILE A 447 -0.55 14.43 -2.76
CA ILE A 447 0.72 14.87 -2.16
C ILE A 447 0.55 16.24 -1.49
N ASP A 448 -0.03 17.22 -2.17
CA ASP A 448 -0.23 18.55 -1.59
C ASP A 448 -1.16 18.53 -0.36
N GLU A 449 -2.21 17.73 -0.40
CA GLU A 449 -3.13 17.52 0.71
C GLU A 449 -2.41 16.90 1.92
N PHE A 450 -1.59 15.87 1.70
CA PHE A 450 -0.78 15.27 2.76
C PHE A 450 0.18 16.29 3.34
N LEU A 451 0.92 17.01 2.51
CA LEU A 451 1.90 17.99 2.97
C LEU A 451 1.25 19.08 3.83
N GLN A 452 0.10 19.62 3.38
CA GLN A 452 -0.67 20.62 4.11
C GLN A 452 -1.23 20.07 5.43
N GLY A 453 -1.81 18.87 5.42
CA GLY A 453 -2.44 18.28 6.59
C GLY A 453 -1.45 17.76 7.64
N TYR A 454 -0.33 17.18 7.20
CA TYR A 454 0.65 16.54 8.07
C TYR A 454 1.72 17.50 8.59
N TYR A 455 2.18 18.44 7.76
CA TYR A 455 3.25 19.40 8.11
C TYR A 455 2.76 20.85 8.31
N GLY A 456 1.50 21.16 8.01
CA GLY A 456 0.92 22.48 8.24
C GLY A 456 1.67 23.59 7.49
N LYS A 457 2.15 24.61 8.22
CA LYS A 457 2.84 25.77 7.61
C LYS A 457 4.15 25.44 6.92
N ALA A 458 4.74 24.28 7.18
CA ALA A 458 5.96 23.81 6.52
C ALA A 458 5.71 23.22 5.11
N ALA A 459 4.46 22.96 4.74
CA ALA A 459 4.10 22.24 3.52
C ALA A 459 4.73 22.81 2.25
N ARG A 460 4.75 24.14 2.10
CA ARG A 460 5.30 24.80 0.90
C ARG A 460 6.79 24.50 0.73
N SER A 461 7.60 24.71 1.77
CA SER A 461 9.04 24.48 1.70
C SER A 461 9.37 23.00 1.47
N ILE A 462 8.58 22.09 2.05
CA ILE A 462 8.73 20.65 1.81
C ILE A 462 8.35 20.30 0.36
N ARG A 463 7.28 20.89 -0.19
CA ARG A 463 6.91 20.70 -1.61
C ARG A 463 8.00 21.17 -2.56
N GLU A 464 8.59 22.33 -2.29
CA GLU A 464 9.73 22.86 -3.04
C GLU A 464 10.95 21.91 -2.93
N TYR A 465 11.19 21.30 -1.77
CA TYR A 465 12.22 20.26 -1.61
C TYR A 465 11.92 19.01 -2.45
N LEU A 466 10.67 18.52 -2.47
CA LEU A 466 10.31 17.37 -3.30
C LEU A 466 10.56 17.66 -4.79
N ASN A 467 10.17 18.84 -5.26
CA ASN A 467 10.43 19.26 -6.65
C ASN A 467 11.93 19.30 -6.95
N LEU A 468 12.73 19.90 -6.06
CA LEU A 468 14.19 19.98 -6.21
C LEU A 468 14.84 18.60 -6.34
N MET A 469 14.47 17.67 -5.45
CA MET A 469 15.04 16.32 -5.45
C MET A 469 14.60 15.51 -6.67
N HIS A 470 13.33 15.67 -7.09
CA HIS A 470 12.82 15.05 -8.31
C HIS A 470 13.55 15.56 -9.57
N ASP A 471 13.66 16.88 -9.72
CA ASP A 471 14.33 17.49 -10.87
C ASP A 471 15.79 17.07 -10.99
N ALA A 472 16.48 16.91 -9.86
CA ALA A 472 17.86 16.43 -9.83
C ALA A 472 18.00 14.91 -10.09
N ALA A 473 16.92 14.14 -9.97
CA ALA A 473 16.92 12.69 -10.14
C ALA A 473 16.37 12.21 -11.48
N LYS A 474 15.55 13.01 -12.18
CA LYS A 474 14.75 12.57 -13.33
C LYS A 474 15.57 11.89 -14.45
N ASP A 475 16.79 12.33 -14.71
CA ASP A 475 17.63 11.77 -15.78
C ASP A 475 18.57 10.65 -15.28
N PHE A 476 18.43 10.25 -14.01
CA PHE A 476 19.26 9.21 -13.38
C PHE A 476 18.52 7.87 -13.30
N TYR A 477 19.26 6.78 -13.44
CA TYR A 477 18.74 5.44 -13.20
C TYR A 477 18.73 5.15 -11.68
N MET A 478 17.61 5.42 -11.02
CA MET A 478 17.46 5.23 -9.58
C MET A 478 16.86 3.85 -9.27
N GLY A 479 17.70 2.89 -8.91
CA GLY A 479 17.26 1.57 -8.44
C GLY A 479 17.11 1.48 -6.91
N CYS A 480 16.63 0.34 -6.42
CA CYS A 480 16.41 0.06 -4.99
C CYS A 480 17.69 -0.10 -4.15
N PHE A 481 18.87 -0.07 -4.77
CA PHE A 481 20.18 -0.19 -4.11
C PHE A 481 21.15 0.91 -4.56
N THR A 482 20.61 2.08 -4.91
CA THR A 482 21.40 3.23 -5.34
C THR A 482 22.39 3.64 -4.24
N ALA A 483 23.67 3.71 -4.57
CA ALA A 483 24.72 4.16 -3.65
C ALA A 483 24.74 5.71 -3.52
N PRO A 484 25.03 6.26 -2.34
CA PRO A 484 24.92 7.69 -2.06
C PRO A 484 25.91 8.57 -2.84
N ASP A 485 27.04 8.02 -3.27
CA ASP A 485 28.09 8.70 -4.04
C ASP A 485 27.75 8.85 -5.54
N LYS A 486 26.83 8.00 -6.04
CA LYS A 486 26.38 8.00 -7.44
C LYS A 486 25.17 8.90 -7.68
N ALA A 487 24.38 9.17 -6.65
CA ALA A 487 23.11 9.90 -6.76
C ALA A 487 23.30 11.40 -7.06
N PRO A 488 22.83 11.93 -8.21
CA PRO A 488 22.99 13.34 -8.57
C PRO A 488 22.17 14.30 -7.69
N TYR A 489 21.05 13.83 -7.15
CA TYR A 489 20.25 14.57 -6.17
C TYR A 489 20.93 14.67 -4.79
N LEU A 490 22.08 14.03 -4.58
CA LEU A 490 22.92 14.13 -3.38
C LEU A 490 24.24 14.86 -3.63
N ARG A 491 24.31 15.72 -4.65
CA ARG A 491 25.44 16.63 -4.89
C ARG A 491 25.37 17.83 -3.94
N TYR A 492 26.47 18.57 -3.80
CA TYR A 492 26.53 19.71 -2.90
C TYR A 492 25.48 20.79 -3.21
N GLU A 493 25.31 21.17 -4.48
CA GLU A 493 24.39 22.26 -4.89
C GLU A 493 22.92 21.98 -4.51
N VAL A 494 22.31 20.97 -5.13
CA VAL A 494 21.75 19.82 -4.40
C VAL A 494 21.27 20.03 -2.95
N LEU A 495 22.04 19.40 -2.07
CA LEU A 495 21.81 19.32 -0.64
C LEU A 495 21.88 20.68 0.06
N ALA A 496 22.63 21.66 -0.46
CA ALA A 496 22.68 23.00 0.08
C ALA A 496 21.33 23.73 -0.07
N LYS A 497 20.69 23.61 -1.24
CA LYS A 497 19.34 24.15 -1.47
C LYS A 497 18.30 23.38 -0.63
N ALA A 498 18.43 22.05 -0.56
CA ALA A 498 17.56 21.22 0.27
C ALA A 498 17.63 21.64 1.75
N GLU A 499 18.83 21.86 2.29
CA GLU A 499 19.03 22.26 3.69
C GLU A 499 18.36 23.60 3.98
N ALA A 500 18.49 24.59 3.09
CA ALA A 500 17.81 25.88 3.24
C ALA A 500 16.27 25.75 3.25
N LEU A 501 15.70 24.86 2.44
CA LEU A 501 14.26 24.59 2.42
C LEU A 501 13.80 23.93 3.73
N TRP A 502 14.58 22.99 4.27
CA TRP A 502 14.27 22.34 5.55
C TRP A 502 14.41 23.29 6.75
N GLU A 503 15.36 24.23 6.73
CA GLU A 503 15.42 25.29 7.73
C GLU A 503 14.19 26.20 7.72
N GLN A 504 13.72 26.57 6.52
CA GLN A 504 12.49 27.35 6.37
C GLN A 504 11.27 26.58 6.87
N ALA A 505 11.18 25.29 6.53
CA ALA A 505 10.13 24.39 7.00
C ALA A 505 10.10 24.33 8.54
N GLU A 506 11.23 24.06 9.18
CA GLU A 506 11.30 23.95 10.65
C GLU A 506 10.96 25.28 11.34
N ARG A 507 11.46 26.40 10.80
CA ARG A 507 11.14 27.74 11.31
C ARG A 507 9.64 28.06 11.21
N ALA A 508 8.97 27.65 10.13
CA ALA A 508 7.54 27.91 9.92
C ALA A 508 6.64 27.25 10.98
N VAL A 509 7.12 26.18 11.61
CA VAL A 509 6.39 25.41 12.64
C VAL A 509 7.07 25.44 14.01
N GLN A 510 8.05 26.32 14.24
CA GLN A 510 8.87 26.33 15.45
C GLN A 510 8.08 26.44 16.78
N ASN A 511 6.88 27.00 16.73
CA ASN A 511 5.99 27.19 17.89
C ASN A 511 4.96 26.05 18.07
N ASP A 512 5.00 25.02 17.22
CA ASP A 512 4.15 23.84 17.30
C ASP A 512 5.06 22.61 17.50
N PRO A 513 5.20 22.09 18.75
CA PRO A 513 6.12 21.00 19.03
C PRO A 513 5.87 19.73 18.24
N ASP A 514 4.61 19.40 17.95
CA ASP A 514 4.24 18.20 17.19
C ASP A 514 4.60 18.36 15.70
N LEU A 515 4.22 19.48 15.07
CA LEU A 515 4.63 19.75 13.69
C LEU A 515 6.14 19.89 13.54
N ARG A 516 6.81 20.54 14.50
CA ARG A 516 8.27 20.69 14.51
C ARG A 516 8.96 19.33 14.58
N TRP A 517 8.49 18.43 15.44
CA TRP A 517 9.02 17.07 15.52
C TRP A 517 8.89 16.34 14.18
N ARG A 518 7.72 16.39 13.52
CA ARG A 518 7.51 15.77 12.20
C ARG A 518 8.48 16.30 11.15
N VAL A 519 8.70 17.62 11.13
CA VAL A 519 9.65 18.27 10.21
C VAL A 519 11.08 17.83 10.50
N GLN A 520 11.48 17.73 11.77
CA GLN A 520 12.82 17.28 12.16
C GLN A 520 13.09 15.83 11.74
N ILE A 521 12.13 14.93 11.95
CA ILE A 521 12.22 13.54 11.47
C ILE A 521 12.37 13.51 9.94
N ALA A 522 11.56 14.28 9.21
CA ALA A 522 11.60 14.30 7.75
C ALA A 522 12.85 14.98 7.16
N ARG A 523 13.60 15.75 7.97
CA ARG A 523 14.89 16.35 7.60
C ARG A 523 16.08 15.39 7.77
N LEU A 524 15.96 14.37 8.64
CA LEU A 524 17.04 13.39 8.87
C LEU A 524 17.63 12.77 7.59
N PRO A 525 16.84 12.45 6.55
CA PRO A 525 17.34 12.03 5.24
C PRO A 525 18.39 12.95 4.61
N VAL A 526 18.18 14.26 4.66
CA VAL A 526 19.14 15.25 4.10
C VAL A 526 20.43 15.22 4.90
N TRP A 527 20.33 15.22 6.24
CA TRP A 527 21.51 15.13 7.11
C TRP A 527 22.25 13.80 6.96
N TYR A 528 21.54 12.68 6.79
CA TYR A 528 22.13 11.40 6.45
C TYR A 528 22.98 11.51 5.18
N ALA A 529 22.44 12.13 4.12
CA ALA A 529 23.15 12.35 2.86
C ALA A 529 24.41 13.24 3.03
N TRP A 530 24.36 14.27 3.87
CA TRP A 530 25.53 15.06 4.25
C TRP A 530 26.61 14.21 4.93
N LEU A 531 26.21 13.39 5.90
CA LEU A 531 27.13 12.60 6.72
C LEU A 531 27.88 11.52 5.92
N VAL A 532 27.18 10.86 4.98
CA VAL A 532 27.79 9.80 4.15
C VAL A 532 28.62 10.34 2.98
N ASN A 533 28.38 11.58 2.55
CA ASN A 533 29.10 12.20 1.43
C ASN A 533 30.04 13.33 1.85
N TRP A 534 30.32 13.50 3.14
CA TRP A 534 30.95 14.71 3.70
C TRP A 534 32.16 15.23 2.92
N GLU A 535 33.17 14.39 2.70
CA GLU A 535 34.41 14.78 1.99
C GLU A 535 34.17 15.13 0.52
N ARG A 536 33.32 14.35 -0.15
CA ARG A 536 32.92 14.63 -1.53
C ARG A 536 32.22 15.98 -1.63
N LEU A 537 31.29 16.27 -0.72
CA LEU A 537 30.57 17.53 -0.70
C LEU A 537 31.51 18.72 -0.43
N ARG A 538 32.53 18.56 0.42
CA ARG A 538 33.57 19.58 0.64
C ARG A 538 34.31 19.89 -0.65
N GLN A 539 34.77 18.86 -1.36
CA GLN A 539 35.47 19.01 -2.64
C GLN A 539 34.58 19.66 -3.69
N GLU A 540 33.32 19.23 -3.83
CA GLU A 540 32.36 19.82 -4.77
C GLU A 540 32.09 21.32 -4.44
N CYS A 541 31.97 21.66 -3.16
CA CYS A 541 31.80 23.05 -2.70
C CYS A 541 32.99 23.93 -3.09
N GLU A 542 34.21 23.45 -2.85
CA GLU A 542 35.45 24.16 -3.18
C GLU A 542 35.60 24.34 -4.70
N GLN A 543 35.37 23.27 -5.48
CA GLN A 543 35.44 23.31 -6.94
C GLN A 543 34.42 24.26 -7.55
N ALA A 544 33.22 24.36 -6.96
CA ALA A 544 32.19 25.29 -7.39
C ALA A 544 32.44 26.75 -6.95
N GLY A 545 33.48 27.02 -6.14
CA GLY A 545 33.69 28.33 -5.51
C GLY A 545 32.53 28.75 -4.60
N ALA A 546 31.77 27.79 -4.08
CA ALA A 546 30.58 28.03 -3.28
C ALA A 546 30.92 28.19 -1.79
N LYS A 547 30.02 28.82 -1.03
CA LYS A 547 30.16 28.96 0.43
C LYS A 547 29.56 27.73 1.13
N TRP A 548 30.37 27.00 1.90
CA TRP A 548 29.91 25.91 2.75
C TRP A 548 28.72 26.32 3.64
N VAL A 549 27.59 25.61 3.54
CA VAL A 549 26.32 26.01 4.19
C VAL A 549 26.00 25.24 5.47
N MET A 550 26.66 24.10 5.71
CA MET A 550 26.43 23.30 6.92
C MET A 550 27.26 23.89 8.08
N PRO A 551 26.63 24.53 9.08
CA PRO A 551 27.37 25.25 10.12
C PRO A 551 27.99 24.30 11.17
N LEU A 552 27.46 23.07 11.28
CA LEU A 552 27.97 22.05 12.19
C LEU A 552 29.17 21.34 11.57
N SER A 553 30.11 20.91 12.40
CA SER A 553 31.09 19.90 12.01
C SER A 553 30.41 18.56 11.74
N ARG A 554 31.10 17.65 11.03
CA ARG A 554 30.60 16.30 10.74
C ARG A 554 30.19 15.55 12.02
N LYS A 555 30.99 15.68 13.09
CA LYS A 555 30.76 15.00 14.37
C LYS A 555 29.55 15.58 15.11
N GLU A 556 29.41 16.90 15.15
CA GLU A 556 28.25 17.55 15.75
C GLU A 556 26.95 17.22 15.00
N LEU A 557 26.98 17.21 13.66
CA LEU A 557 25.84 16.81 12.85
C LEU A 557 25.45 15.34 13.12
N ALA A 558 26.44 14.43 13.23
CA ALA A 558 26.20 13.02 13.50
C ALA A 558 25.55 12.80 14.88
N GLN A 559 26.04 13.49 15.92
CA GLN A 559 25.47 13.44 17.26
C GLN A 559 24.04 13.99 17.29
N LYS A 560 23.79 15.13 16.61
CA LYS A 560 22.46 15.71 16.51
C LYS A 560 21.49 14.82 15.74
N TRP A 561 21.96 14.22 14.64
CA TRP A 561 21.19 13.24 13.87
C TRP A 561 20.81 12.05 14.74
N LEU A 562 21.75 11.50 15.51
CA LEU A 562 21.48 10.38 16.41
C LEU A 562 20.43 10.74 17.45
N GLN A 563 20.59 11.89 18.11
CA GLN A 563 19.67 12.35 19.16
C GLN A 563 18.22 12.41 18.67
N ILE A 564 17.99 12.90 17.45
CA ILE A 564 16.64 12.97 16.88
C ILE A 564 16.18 11.58 16.44
N ALA A 565 17.04 10.78 15.80
CA ALA A 565 16.71 9.44 15.32
C ALA A 565 16.30 8.50 16.47
N THR A 566 16.94 8.63 17.63
CA THR A 566 16.66 7.83 18.84
C THR A 566 15.75 8.53 19.83
N GLY A 567 15.28 9.73 19.52
CA GLY A 567 14.43 10.54 20.40
C GLY A 567 13.02 9.97 20.53
N ASP A 568 12.38 10.28 21.66
CA ASP A 568 10.97 9.95 21.87
C ASP A 568 10.08 10.72 20.88
N GLY A 569 9.03 10.05 20.41
CA GLY A 569 8.03 10.64 19.52
C GLY A 569 6.64 10.69 20.18
N PRO A 570 5.62 11.12 19.43
CA PRO A 570 4.24 11.08 19.91
C PRO A 570 3.78 9.64 20.19
N LYS A 571 2.68 9.48 20.92
CA LYS A 571 2.09 8.17 21.19
C LYS A 571 1.83 7.43 19.86
N GLY A 572 2.37 6.22 19.74
CA GLY A 572 2.30 5.40 18.53
C GLY A 572 3.55 5.44 17.64
N TRP A 573 4.49 6.36 17.91
CA TRP A 573 5.83 6.34 17.33
C TRP A 573 6.77 5.45 18.16
N SER A 574 7.68 4.75 17.49
CA SER A 574 8.86 4.15 18.14
C SER A 574 10.15 4.64 17.47
N ARG A 575 11.23 4.69 18.25
CA ARG A 575 12.54 5.18 17.78
C ARG A 575 13.00 4.46 16.51
N ILE A 576 13.83 5.15 15.71
CA ILE A 576 14.44 4.54 14.53
C ILE A 576 15.39 3.42 14.99
N THR A 577 15.31 2.28 14.34
CA THR A 577 16.10 1.07 14.63
C THR A 577 16.86 0.57 13.42
N HIS A 578 16.45 0.96 12.21
CA HIS A 578 17.06 0.50 10.95
C HIS A 578 17.38 1.69 10.04
N VAL A 579 18.65 1.80 9.67
CA VAL A 579 19.14 2.72 8.64
C VAL A 579 19.06 2.06 7.24
N ASN A 580 19.07 0.73 7.19
CA ASN A 580 18.94 -0.08 5.98
C ASN A 580 18.34 -1.47 6.28
N GLU A 581 18.07 -2.23 5.23
CA GLU A 581 17.44 -3.55 5.34
C GLU A 581 18.34 -4.58 6.05
N GLY A 582 19.66 -4.46 5.88
CA GLY A 582 20.66 -5.31 6.49
C GLY A 582 20.82 -5.15 8.01
N GLY A 583 20.07 -4.26 8.66
CA GLY A 583 20.03 -4.12 10.12
C GLY A 583 21.08 -3.18 10.71
N LEU A 584 21.61 -2.22 9.93
CA LEU A 584 22.45 -1.15 10.48
C LEU A 584 21.61 -0.26 11.40
N THR A 585 21.99 -0.15 12.68
CA THR A 585 21.29 0.72 13.64
C THR A 585 21.79 2.17 13.57
N PRO A 586 21.00 3.17 14.00
CA PRO A 586 21.43 4.56 14.10
C PRO A 586 22.73 4.75 14.89
N GLU A 587 22.89 4.05 16.01
CA GLU A 587 24.07 4.13 16.88
C GLU A 587 25.32 3.63 16.16
N LYS A 588 25.25 2.43 15.54
CA LYS A 588 26.35 1.87 14.77
C LYS A 588 26.72 2.75 13.58
N PHE A 589 25.72 3.32 12.90
CA PHE A 589 25.96 4.26 11.81
C PHE A 589 26.76 5.48 12.31
N VAL A 590 26.34 6.11 13.39
CA VAL A 590 27.02 7.30 13.94
C VAL A 590 28.41 6.97 14.48
N GLU A 591 28.58 5.80 15.11
CA GLU A 591 29.89 5.30 15.55
C GLU A 591 30.89 5.24 14.40
N THR A 592 30.49 4.76 13.21
CA THR A 592 31.40 4.73 12.03
C THR A 592 31.87 6.12 11.61
N ILE A 593 31.04 7.15 11.81
CA ILE A 593 31.38 8.55 11.47
C ILE A 593 32.29 9.16 12.53
N LEU A 594 32.04 8.89 13.81
CA LEU A 594 32.83 9.44 14.92
C LEU A 594 34.25 8.85 14.94
N ASN A 595 34.39 7.61 14.49
CA ASN A 595 35.66 6.87 14.39
C ASN A 595 36.42 7.13 13.07
N ALA A 596 35.80 7.76 12.07
CA ALA A 596 36.49 8.20 10.87
C ALA A 596 37.36 9.42 11.23
N ASN A 597 38.68 9.28 11.00
CA ASN A 597 39.67 10.35 11.24
C ASN A 597 39.54 11.48 10.24
#